data_AF-A0A1F5X4B5-F1
#
_entry.id   AF-A0A1F5X4B5-F1
#
_cell.length_a   1.000
_cell.length_b   1.000
_cell.length_c   1.000
_cell.angle_alpha   90.00
_cell.angle_beta   90.00
_cell.angle_gamma   90.00
#
_symmetry.space_group_name_H-M   'P 1'
#
loop_
_entity.id
_entity.type
_entity.pdbx_description
1 polymer ?
#
loop_
_entity_poly.entity_id
_entity_poly.type
_entity_poly.pdbx_seq_one_letter_code
_entity_poly.pdbx_strand_id
1 'polypeptide(L)'
;MKVLVNIIGLLLTLGSAITILKSFNSWRGVSREGLFFFVLGFAFFATGFIWKIFAPASSYDTDLIFFSLGAAFMLLGARKVFSINPARN
;
A
#
# COMPACT_ATOMS: atom_id res chain seq x y z
N MET A 1 -12.83 13.63 16.31
CA MET A 1 -11.38 13.36 16.12
C MET A 1 -11.08 12.10 15.30
N LYS A 2 -11.82 10.98 15.46
CA LYS A 2 -11.52 9.72 14.72
C LYS A 2 -11.51 9.86 13.19
N VAL A 3 -12.47 10.58 12.61
CA VAL A 3 -12.55 10.79 11.14
C VAL A 3 -11.35 11.58 10.61
N LEU A 4 -10.93 12.63 11.31
CA LEU A 4 -9.76 13.44 10.91
C LEU A 4 -8.48 12.59 10.86
N VAL A 5 -8.27 11.73 11.85
CA VAL A 5 -7.11 10.81 11.89
C VAL A 5 -7.13 9.85 10.70
N ASN A 6 -8.31 9.32 10.34
CA ASN A 6 -8.44 8.44 9.17
C ASN A 6 -8.19 9.17 7.85
N ILE A 7 -8.62 10.43 7.73
CA ILE A 7 -8.31 11.29 6.57
C ILE A 7 -6.79 11.52 6.46
N ILE A 8 -6.13 11.83 7.59
CA ILE A 8 -4.67 11.97 7.63
C ILE A 8 -4.00 10.65 7.19
N GLY A 9 -4.46 9.50 7.71
CA GLY A 9 -3.96 8.18 7.32
C GLY A 9 -4.12 7.90 5.81
N LEU A 10 -5.26 8.26 5.23
CA LEU A 10 -5.50 8.16 3.79
C LEU A 10 -4.52 9.04 3.00
N LEU A 11 -4.35 10.31 3.38
CA LEU A 11 -3.44 11.23 2.71
C LEU A 11 -1.98 10.75 2.79
N LEU A 12 -1.55 10.25 3.95
CA LEU A 12 -0.22 9.67 4.12
C LEU A 12 0.00 8.42 3.27
N THR A 13 -1.04 7.58 3.14
CA THR A 13 -1.00 6.38 2.28
C THR A 13 -0.81 6.78 0.82
N LEU A 14 -1.59 7.76 0.33
CA LEU A 14 -1.48 8.27 -1.04
C LEU A 14 -0.13 8.96 -1.29
N GLY A 15 0.35 9.78 -0.34
CA GLY A 15 1.66 10.42 -0.43
C GLY A 15 2.81 9.40 -0.47
N SER A 16 2.71 8.34 0.31
CA SER A 16 3.68 7.23 0.32
C SER A 16 3.67 6.49 -1.03
N ALA A 17 2.49 6.21 -1.58
CA ALA A 17 2.35 5.57 -2.89
C ALA A 17 3.02 6.39 -4.00
N ILE A 18 2.82 7.71 -4.01
CA ILE A 18 3.44 8.62 -4.99
C ILE A 18 4.96 8.62 -4.83
N THR A 19 5.46 8.72 -3.59
CA THR A 19 6.89 8.74 -3.29
C THR A 19 7.58 7.46 -3.78
N ILE A 20 6.95 6.32 -3.51
CA ILE A 20 7.44 5.01 -3.91
C ILE A 20 7.38 4.84 -5.43
N LEU A 21 6.29 5.24 -6.08
CA LEU A 21 6.18 5.22 -7.55
C LEU A 21 7.27 6.08 -8.22
N LYS A 22 7.54 7.28 -7.69
CA LYS A 22 8.62 8.16 -8.18
C LYS A 22 10.00 7.54 -7.99
N SER A 23 10.22 6.89 -6.85
CA SER A 23 11.47 6.18 -6.54
C SER A 23 11.69 5.01 -7.50
N PHE A 24 10.62 4.26 -7.79
CA PHE A 24 10.66 3.15 -8.74
C PHE A 24 10.96 3.59 -10.19
N ASN A 25 10.48 4.75 -10.64
CA ASN A 25 10.85 5.29 -11.94
C ASN A 25 12.36 5.63 -12.04
N SER A 26 13.01 5.94 -10.92
CA SER A 26 14.45 6.23 -10.90
C SER A 26 15.31 4.97 -10.73
N TRP A 27 14.78 3.93 -10.10
CA TRP A 27 15.50 2.67 -9.89
C TRP A 27 15.48 1.78 -11.14
N ARG A 28 16.58 1.84 -11.91
CA ARG A 28 16.84 0.85 -12.97
C ARG A 28 16.97 -0.55 -12.35
N GLY A 29 16.15 -1.51 -12.77
CA GLY A 29 16.24 -2.91 -12.33
C GLY A 29 15.14 -3.42 -11.40
N VAL A 30 14.07 -2.65 -11.18
CA VAL A 30 12.92 -3.10 -10.38
C VAL A 30 11.99 -3.99 -11.22
N SER A 31 11.49 -5.08 -10.63
CA SER A 31 10.51 -5.94 -11.29
C SER A 31 9.15 -5.25 -11.35
N ARG A 32 8.56 -5.24 -12.55
CA ARG A 32 7.18 -4.73 -12.76
C ARG A 32 6.17 -5.44 -11.88
N GLU A 33 6.40 -6.73 -11.58
CA GLU A 33 5.59 -7.52 -10.67
C GLU A 33 5.66 -7.00 -9.23
N GLY A 34 6.85 -6.64 -8.74
CA GLY A 34 7.02 -6.05 -7.42
C GLY A 34 6.28 -4.72 -7.29
N LEU A 35 6.42 -3.86 -8.30
CA LEU A 35 5.67 -2.59 -8.40
C LEU A 35 4.15 -2.82 -8.33
N PHE A 36 3.65 -3.80 -9.08
CA PHE A 36 2.22 -4.12 -9.11
C PHE A 36 1.69 -4.51 -7.72
N PHE A 37 2.43 -5.32 -6.97
CA PHE A 37 2.08 -5.67 -5.59
C PHE A 37 2.10 -4.47 -4.65
N PHE A 38 3.08 -3.56 -4.79
CA PHE A 38 3.07 -2.30 -4.02
C PHE A 38 1.83 -1.44 -4.32
N VAL A 39 1.45 -1.31 -5.59
CA VAL A 39 0.25 -0.56 -6.00
C VAL A 39 -1.01 -1.19 -5.40
N LEU A 40 -1.15 -2.52 -5.47
CA LEU A 40 -2.26 -3.23 -4.83
C LEU A 40 -2.27 -3.00 -3.31
N GLY A 41 -1.10 -3.08 -2.65
CA GLY A 41 -0.98 -2.82 -1.23
C GLY A 41 -1.48 -1.42 -0.84
N PHE A 42 -1.06 -0.38 -1.56
CA PHE A 42 -1.51 0.99 -1.34
C PHE A 42 -3.01 1.17 -1.61
N ALA A 43 -3.53 0.52 -2.65
CA ALA A 43 -4.96 0.56 -2.96
C ALA A 43 -5.78 -0.02 -1.80
N PHE A 44 -5.39 -1.18 -1.27
CA PHE A 44 -6.08 -1.79 -0.13
C PHE A 44 -5.99 -0.95 1.15
N PHE A 45 -4.84 -0.36 1.46
CA PHE A 45 -4.74 0.59 2.58
C PHE A 45 -5.67 1.79 2.39
N ALA A 46 -5.70 2.39 1.20
CA ALA A 46 -6.60 3.50 0.91
C ALA A 46 -8.08 3.09 1.06
N THR A 47 -8.46 1.91 0.56
CA THR A 47 -9.81 1.36 0.73
C THR A 47 -10.17 1.15 2.20
N GLY A 48 -9.24 0.64 3.02
CA GLY A 48 -9.44 0.48 4.46
C GLY A 48 -9.72 1.82 5.17
N PHE A 49 -8.98 2.88 4.81
CA PHE A 49 -9.24 4.22 5.34
C PHE A 49 -10.56 4.81 4.85
N ILE A 50 -10.91 4.65 3.57
CA ILE A 50 -12.21 5.08 3.02
C ILE A 50 -13.35 4.39 3.78
N TRP A 51 -13.23 3.09 4.05
CA TRP A 51 -14.20 2.35 4.84
C TRP A 51 -14.32 2.91 6.26
N LYS A 52 -13.19 3.16 6.94
CA LYS A 52 -13.16 3.81 8.26
C LYS A 52 -13.75 5.23 8.31
N ILE A 53 -13.82 5.94 7.18
CA ILE A 53 -14.39 7.30 7.09
C ILE A 53 -15.90 7.25 6.82
N PHE A 54 -16.33 6.41 5.87
CA PHE A 54 -17.68 6.47 5.32
C PHE A 54 -18.59 5.31 5.73
N ALA A 55 -18.04 4.20 6.25
CA ALA A 55 -18.86 3.04 6.55
C ALA A 55 -19.64 3.20 7.88
N PRO A 56 -20.84 2.59 7.98
CA PRO A 56 -21.61 2.59 9.20
C PRO A 56 -20.84 1.96 10.35
N ALA A 57 -21.03 2.49 11.56
CA ALA A 57 -20.39 2.00 12.78
C ALA A 57 -20.57 0.48 12.99
N SER A 58 -21.62 -0.15 12.47
CA SER A 58 -21.83 -1.60 12.59
C SER A 58 -20.88 -2.49 11.76
N SER A 59 -19.96 -1.92 10.97
CA SER A 59 -19.09 -2.66 10.04
C SER A 59 -17.60 -2.57 10.42
N TYR A 60 -17.29 -2.87 11.69
CA TYR A 60 -15.97 -2.64 12.30
C TYR A 60 -14.81 -3.53 11.81
N ASP A 61 -15.08 -4.62 11.07
CA ASP A 61 -14.04 -5.60 10.70
C ASP A 61 -13.54 -5.47 9.25
N THR A 62 -14.32 -4.84 8.37
CA THR A 62 -13.98 -4.79 6.94
C THR A 62 -12.72 -3.98 6.66
N ASP A 63 -12.48 -2.90 7.43
CA ASP A 63 -11.27 -2.11 7.26
C ASP A 63 -10.00 -2.85 7.69
N LEU A 64 -10.08 -3.68 8.73
CA LEU A 64 -8.97 -4.53 9.18
C LEU A 64 -8.61 -5.57 8.12
N ILE A 65 -9.60 -6.13 7.41
CA ILE A 65 -9.37 -7.02 6.28
C ILE A 65 -8.60 -6.29 5.19
N PHE A 66 -9.02 -5.08 4.81
CA PHE A 66 -8.32 -4.28 3.81
C PHE A 66 -6.90 -3.88 4.25
N PHE A 67 -6.69 -3.52 5.50
CA PHE A 67 -5.35 -3.24 6.02
C PHE A 67 -4.46 -4.48 6.02
N SER A 68 -5.01 -5.65 6.37
CA SER A 68 -4.27 -6.92 6.36
C SER A 68 -3.89 -7.33 4.93
N LEU A 69 -4.81 -7.19 3.98
CA LEU A 69 -4.53 -7.40 2.55
C LEU A 69 -3.48 -6.41 2.05
N GLY A 70 -3.61 -5.13 2.40
CA GLY A 70 -2.63 -4.08 2.08
C GLY A 70 -1.22 -4.46 2.54
N ALA A 71 -1.09 -4.88 3.80
CA ALA A 71 0.18 -5.33 4.36
C ALA A 71 0.73 -6.58 3.67
N ALA A 72 -0.12 -7.57 3.38
CA ALA A 72 0.29 -8.79 2.68
C ALA A 72 0.86 -8.47 1.28
N PHE A 73 0.18 -7.61 0.52
CA PHE A 73 0.65 -7.20 -0.80
C PHE A 73 1.93 -6.35 -0.75
N MET A 74 2.10 -5.50 0.28
CA MET A 74 3.39 -4.81 0.50
C MET A 74 4.54 -5.78 0.72
N LEU A 75 4.34 -6.80 1.54
CA LEU A 75 5.36 -7.81 1.84
C LEU A 75 5.71 -8.64 0.60
N LEU A 76 4.71 -9.01 -0.20
CA LEU A 76 4.91 -9.69 -1.49
C LEU A 76 5.68 -8.80 -2.48
N GLY A 77 5.31 -7.52 -2.57
CA GLY A 77 6.02 -6.53 -3.39
C GLY A 77 7.47 -6.37 -2.96
N ALA A 78 7.72 -6.17 -1.67
CA ALA A 78 9.05 -6.06 -1.10
C ALA A 78 9.90 -7.31 -1.41
N ARG A 79 9.37 -8.51 -1.13
CA ARG A 79 10.05 -9.77 -1.45
C ARG A 79 10.43 -9.85 -2.93
N LYS A 80 9.53 -9.47 -3.84
CA LYS A 80 9.80 -9.53 -5.27
C LYS A 80 10.82 -8.49 -5.72
N VAL A 81 10.79 -7.27 -5.19
CA VAL A 81 11.77 -6.23 -5.48
C VAL A 81 13.17 -6.63 -4.99
N PHE A 82 13.30 -7.15 -3.77
CA PHE A 82 14.59 -7.57 -3.22
C PHE A 82 15.09 -8.93 -3.73
N SER A 83 14.23 -9.75 -4.35
CA SER A 83 14.65 -11.01 -4.97
C SER A 83 15.49 -10.82 -6.24
N ILE A 84 15.51 -9.62 -6.80
CA ILE A 84 16.34 -9.25 -7.95
C ILE A 84 17.75 -8.98 -7.42
N ASN A 85 18.51 -10.05 -7.20
CA ASN A 85 19.87 -9.96 -6.70
C ASN A 85 20.77 -9.28 -7.77
N PRO A 86 21.45 -8.15 -7.48
CA PRO A 86 22.40 -7.52 -8.41
C PRO A 86 23.70 -8.33 -8.60
N ALA A 87 23.94 -9.39 -7.83
CA ALA A 87 25.17 -10.17 -7.86
C ALA A 87 25.30 -11.18 -9.03
N ARG A 88 24.52 -11.04 -10.10
CA ARG A 88 24.46 -12.06 -11.18
C ARG A 88 24.39 -11.52 -12.61
N ASN A 89 24.99 -10.36 -12.89
CA ASN A 89 25.38 -9.94 -14.24
C ASN A 89 26.87 -9.64 -14.27
#